data_AF-A0A6J6TRB2-F1
#
_entry.id   AF-A0A6J6TRB2-F1
#
_cell.length_a   1.000
_cell.length_b   1.000
_cell.length_c   1.000
_cell.angle_alpha   90.00
_cell.angle_beta   90.00
_cell.angle_gamma   90.00
#
_symmetry.space_group_name_H-M   'P 1'
#
loop_
_entity.id
_entity.type
_entity.pdbx_description
1 polymer ?
#
loop_
_entity_poly.entity_id
_entity_poly.type
_entity_poly.pdbx_seq_one_letter_code
_entity_poly.pdbx_strand_id
1 'polypeptide(L)'
;MAGKKYVAGPYVDLEEEVVRDKKGRRIDQAYVDRVIESADAVRPPGRPTLSGKPGASPQIAVRLPAETYDRAVELADARGITLASLAREAVETYVKKAG
;
A
#
# COMPACT_ATOMS: atom_id res chain seq x y z
N MET A 1 -17.48 10.09 -4.94
CA MET A 1 -18.28 8.86 -5.16
C MET A 1 -18.12 7.99 -3.92
N ALA A 2 -19.21 7.67 -3.21
CA ALA A 2 -19.15 6.82 -2.02
C ALA A 2 -18.70 5.41 -2.41
N GLY A 3 -17.63 4.91 -1.78
CA GLY A 3 -17.14 3.56 -2.03
C GLY A 3 -18.18 2.51 -1.62
N LYS A 4 -18.44 1.52 -2.48
CA LYS A 4 -19.31 0.40 -2.12
C LYS A 4 -18.70 -0.34 -0.93
N LYS A 5 -19.44 -0.45 0.16
CA LYS A 5 -19.06 -1.25 1.32
C LYS A 5 -19.40 -2.71 1.01
N TYR A 6 -18.38 -3.53 0.75
CA TYR A 6 -18.55 -4.97 0.57
C TYR A 6 -18.51 -5.64 1.94
N VAL A 7 -19.44 -6.57 2.18
CA VAL A 7 -19.43 -7.45 3.35
C VAL A 7 -19.04 -8.84 2.84
N ALA A 8 -18.06 -9.47 3.48
CA ALA A 8 -17.69 -10.84 3.14
C ALA A 8 -18.87 -11.77 3.45
N GLY A 9 -19.26 -12.57 2.46
CA GLY A 9 -20.27 -13.61 2.62
C GLY A 9 -19.73 -14.85 3.34
N PRO A 10 -20.60 -15.85 3.58
CA PRO A 10 -20.16 -17.15 4.07
C PRO A 10 -19.22 -17.84 3.07
N TYR A 11 -18.54 -18.89 3.53
CA TYR A 11 -17.73 -19.74 2.65
C TYR A 11 -18.61 -20.38 1.57
N VAL A 12 -18.10 -20.45 0.34
CA VAL A 12 -18.77 -21.06 -0.80
C VAL A 12 -17.88 -22.17 -1.34
N ASP A 13 -18.43 -23.37 -1.45
CA ASP A 13 -17.79 -24.49 -2.11
C ASP A 13 -18.01 -24.37 -3.63
N LEU A 14 -16.92 -24.19 -4.38
CA LEU A 14 -16.96 -23.96 -5.84
C LEU A 14 -17.12 -25.25 -6.65
N GLU A 15 -16.99 -26.42 -6.01
CA GLU A 15 -17.28 -27.72 -6.61
C GLU A 15 -18.80 -27.98 -6.65
N GLU A 16 -19.50 -27.57 -5.59
CA GLU A 16 -20.96 -27.71 -5.48
C GLU A 16 -21.72 -26.54 -6.09
N GLU A 17 -21.25 -25.30 -5.90
CA GLU A 17 -21.95 -24.08 -6.30
C GLU A 17 -21.31 -23.37 -7.51
N VAL A 18 -22.16 -22.89 -8.44
CA VAL A 18 -21.70 -22.15 -9.62
C VAL A 18 -21.64 -20.65 -9.35
N VAL A 19 -20.49 -20.17 -8.89
CA VAL A 19 -20.23 -18.73 -8.72
C VAL A 19 -19.66 -18.13 -10.00
N ARG A 20 -20.09 -16.90 -10.34
CA ARG A 20 -19.60 -16.17 -11.53
C ARG A 20 -19.06 -14.79 -11.16
N ASP A 21 -18.05 -14.35 -11.90
CA ASP A 21 -17.53 -12.99 -11.77
C ASP A 21 -18.46 -11.95 -12.43
N LYS A 22 -18.11 -10.67 -12.29
CA LYS A 22 -18.85 -9.55 -12.92
C LYS A 22 -18.92 -9.59 -14.46
N LYS A 23 -18.11 -10.43 -15.10
CA LYS A 23 -18.07 -10.64 -16.56
C LYS A 23 -18.78 -11.95 -16.96
N GLY A 24 -19.42 -12.65 -16.02
CA GLY A 24 -20.14 -13.90 -16.25
C GLY A 24 -19.25 -15.14 -16.34
N ARG A 25 -17.95 -15.03 -16.03
CA ARG A 25 -17.00 -16.15 -16.06
C ARG A 25 -17.17 -16.99 -14.79
N ARG A 26 -17.23 -18.31 -14.91
CA ARG A 26 -17.28 -19.23 -13.75
C ARG A 26 -15.99 -19.07 -12.93
N ILE A 27 -16.15 -19.00 -11.61
CA ILE A 27 -15.06 -19.04 -10.64
C ILE A 27 -14.95 -20.50 -10.19
N ASP A 28 -13.97 -21.20 -10.72
CA ASP A 28 -13.56 -22.55 -10.33
C ASP A 28 -12.06 -22.56 -10.03
N GLN A 29 -11.50 -23.71 -9.64
CA GLN A 29 -10.08 -23.80 -9.30
C GLN A 29 -9.18 -23.35 -10.46
N ALA A 30 -9.49 -23.74 -11.70
CA ALA A 30 -8.73 -23.34 -12.88
C ALA A 30 -8.78 -21.81 -13.13
N TYR A 31 -9.93 -21.17 -12.87
CA TYR A 31 -10.04 -19.71 -12.89
C TYR A 31 -9.15 -19.07 -11.84
N VAL A 32 -9.14 -19.59 -10.62
CA VAL A 32 -8.34 -19.09 -9.50
C VAL A 32 -6.85 -19.19 -9.84
N ASP A 33 -6.40 -20.36 -10.29
CA ASP A 33 -5.00 -20.62 -10.64
C ASP A 33 -4.50 -19.64 -11.72
N ARG A 34 -5.30 -19.43 -12.79
CA ARG A 34 -4.98 -18.46 -13.84
C ARG A 34 -4.89 -17.03 -13.31
N VAL A 35 -5.78 -16.66 -12.38
CA VAL A 35 -5.76 -15.31 -11.78
C VAL A 35 -4.51 -15.12 -10.93
N ILE A 36 -4.13 -16.11 -10.13
CA ILE A 36 -2.89 -16.10 -9.32
C ILE A 36 -1.67 -15.96 -10.24
N GLU A 37 -1.55 -16.81 -11.26
CA GLU A 37 -0.44 -16.77 -12.22
C GLU A 37 -0.32 -15.39 -12.90
N SER A 38 -1.45 -14.83 -13.33
CA SER A 38 -1.47 -13.49 -13.93
C SER A 38 -1.10 -12.37 -12.94
N ALA A 39 -1.42 -12.53 -11.66
CA ALA A 39 -1.08 -11.56 -10.63
C ALA A 39 0.41 -11.61 -10.29
N ASP A 40 0.98 -12.82 -10.22
CA ASP A 40 2.41 -13.03 -9.98
C ASP A 40 3.26 -12.51 -11.13
N ALA A 41 2.81 -12.66 -12.38
CA ALA A 41 3.49 -12.11 -13.55
C ALA A 41 3.60 -10.57 -13.56
N VAL A 42 2.70 -9.88 -12.85
CA VAL A 42 2.64 -8.41 -12.81
C VAL A 42 3.22 -7.85 -11.49
N ARG A 43 3.50 -8.71 -10.51
CA ARG A 43 3.99 -8.30 -9.20
C ARG A 43 5.52 -8.14 -9.23
N PRO A 44 6.09 -6.92 -9.15
CA PRO A 44 7.52 -6.78 -8.94
C PRO A 44 7.93 -7.43 -7.61
N PRO A 45 9.11 -8.08 -7.53
CA PRO A 45 9.54 -8.75 -6.31
C PRO A 45 9.80 -7.71 -5.20
N GLY A 46 9.00 -7.79 -4.12
CA GLY A 46 9.21 -7.03 -2.89
C GLY A 46 8.48 -5.69 -2.75
N ARG A 47 8.69 -5.03 -1.60
CA ARG A 47 8.17 -3.68 -1.36
C ARG A 47 8.90 -2.69 -2.27
N PRO A 48 8.19 -1.84 -3.04
CA PRO A 48 8.82 -0.83 -3.88
C PRO A 48 9.74 0.10 -3.09
N THR A 49 10.81 0.53 -3.75
CA THR A 49 11.77 1.51 -3.22
C THR A 49 11.18 2.91 -3.34
N LEU A 50 11.66 3.87 -2.55
CA LEU A 50 11.14 5.25 -2.61
C LEU A 50 11.43 5.96 -3.93
N SER A 51 12.42 5.48 -4.71
CA SER A 51 12.77 6.01 -6.03
C SER A 51 12.14 5.23 -7.19
N GLY A 52 11.45 4.12 -6.92
CA GLY A 52 10.93 3.20 -7.96
C GLY A 52 12.01 2.42 -8.71
N LYS A 53 13.30 2.62 -8.39
CA LYS A 53 14.44 1.90 -8.97
C LYS A 53 14.88 0.76 -8.06
N PRO A 54 15.42 -0.36 -8.58
CA PRO A 54 15.97 -1.43 -7.75
C PRO A 54 17.02 -0.89 -6.75
N GLY A 55 16.94 -1.30 -5.48
CA GLY A 55 17.92 -0.95 -4.43
C GLY A 55 17.32 -0.42 -3.13
N ALA A 56 18.09 -0.44 -2.04
CA ALA A 56 17.64 0.14 -0.77
C ALA A 56 17.54 1.68 -0.87
N SER A 57 16.51 2.26 -0.25
CA SER A 57 16.43 3.71 -0.12
C SER A 57 17.47 4.18 0.91
N PRO A 58 18.27 5.24 0.63
CA PRO A 58 19.19 5.79 1.63
C PRO A 58 18.45 6.22 2.89
N GLN A 59 19.08 6.03 4.05
CA GLN A 59 18.51 6.35 5.36
C GLN A 59 19.48 7.22 6.16
N ILE A 60 18.92 8.17 6.90
CA ILE A 60 19.64 8.97 7.89
C ILE A 60 18.93 8.86 9.23
N ALA A 61 19.71 8.85 10.32
CA ALA A 61 19.18 8.96 11.67
C ALA A 61 19.37 10.40 12.16
N VAL A 62 18.31 11.04 12.64
CA VAL A 62 18.32 12.41 13.12
C VAL A 62 17.91 12.44 14.58
N ARG A 63 18.69 13.14 15.42
CA ARG A 63 18.31 13.42 16.81
C ARG A 63 17.47 14.69 16.86
N LEU A 64 16.36 14.62 17.56
CA LEU A 64 15.42 15.74 17.73
C LEU A 64 15.25 16.03 19.23
N PRO A 65 15.03 17.30 19.61
CA PRO A 65 14.46 17.62 20.91
C PRO A 65 13.13 16.89 21.12
N ALA A 66 12.84 16.46 22.35
CA ALA A 66 11.62 15.71 22.67
C ALA A 66 10.36 16.46 22.23
N GLU A 67 10.29 17.76 22.55
CA GLU A 67 9.17 18.61 22.14
C GLU A 67 8.96 18.66 20.62
N THR A 68 10.03 18.69 19.82
CA THR A 68 9.94 18.66 18.37
C THR A 68 9.40 17.32 17.87
N TYR A 69 9.81 16.22 18.51
CA TYR A 69 9.33 14.89 18.18
C TYR A 69 7.83 14.75 18.46
N ASP A 70 7.39 15.14 19.65
CA ASP A 70 5.99 15.03 20.08
C ASP A 70 5.06 15.82 19.15
N ARG A 71 5.43 17.08 18.83
CA ARG A 71 4.70 17.91 17.86
C ARG A 71 4.66 17.29 16.46
N ALA A 72 5.72 16.61 16.05
CA ALA A 72 5.76 15.95 14.74
C ALA A 72 4.83 14.71 14.70
N VAL A 73 4.72 13.98 15.81
CA VAL A 73 3.77 12.87 15.95
C VAL A 73 2.34 13.38 15.87
N GLU A 74 1.99 14.40 16.67
CA GLU A 74 0.65 15.00 16.64
C GLU A 74 0.27 15.53 15.26
N LEU A 75 1.21 16.18 14.57
CA LEU A 75 0.99 16.68 13.22
C LEU A 75 0.80 15.56 12.20
N ALA A 76 1.56 14.47 12.31
CA ALA A 76 1.43 13.31 11.43
C ALA A 76 0.06 12.64 11.61
N ASP A 77 -0.36 12.46 12.87
CA ASP A 77 -1.67 11.89 13.23
C ASP A 77 -2.82 12.76 12.74
N ALA A 78 -2.75 14.08 12.96
CA ALA A 78 -3.75 15.03 12.48
C ALA A 78 -3.88 15.03 10.94
N ARG A 79 -2.80 14.75 10.22
CA ARG A 79 -2.79 14.62 8.75
C ARG A 79 -3.09 13.20 8.25
N GLY A 80 -3.23 12.22 9.14
CA GLY A 80 -3.45 10.81 8.79
C GLY A 80 -2.28 10.19 8.01
N ILE A 81 -1.04 10.65 8.23
CA ILE A 81 0.17 10.13 7.58
C ILE A 81 1.14 9.60 8.63
N THR A 82 2.13 8.81 8.20
CA THR A 82 3.17 8.33 9.11
C THR A 82 4.18 9.43 9.44
N LEU A 83 4.78 9.37 10.63
CA LEU A 83 5.90 10.25 11.02
C LEU A 83 7.05 10.21 9.99
N ALA A 84 7.34 9.03 9.43
CA ALA A 84 8.36 8.88 8.39
C ALA A 84 7.98 9.59 7.07
N SER A 85 6.69 9.62 6.72
CA SER A 85 6.19 10.39 5.57
C SER A 85 6.32 11.89 5.81
N LEU A 86 5.94 12.37 6.99
CA LEU A 86 6.08 13.77 7.38
C LEU A 86 7.54 14.22 7.38
N ALA A 87 8.43 13.42 7.97
CA ALA A 87 9.87 13.70 7.99
C ALA A 87 10.46 13.78 6.57
N ARG A 88 10.03 12.89 5.68
CA ARG A 88 10.44 12.90 4.27
C ARG A 88 9.97 14.17 3.57
N GLU A 89 8.69 14.53 3.70
CA GLU A 89 8.13 15.76 3.13
C GLU A 89 8.91 17.00 3.58
N ALA A 90 9.26 17.08 4.86
CA ALA A 90 10.04 18.18 5.42
C ALA A 90 11.43 18.29 4.77
N VAL A 91 12.16 17.16 4.69
CA VAL A 91 13.49 17.12 4.07
C VAL A 91 13.42 17.47 2.59
N GLU A 92 12.51 16.86 1.83
CA GLU A 92 12.33 17.16 0.40
C GLU A 92 11.98 18.61 0.15
N THR A 93 11.09 19.18 0.96
CA THR A 93 10.69 20.59 0.84
C THR A 93 11.85 21.53 1.12
N TYR A 94 12.66 21.23 2.14
CA TYR A 94 13.83 22.03 2.48
C TYR A 94 14.88 21.99 1.36
N VAL A 95 15.21 20.79 0.85
CA VAL A 95 16.17 20.62 -0.23
C VAL A 95 15.69 21.31 -1.52
N LYS A 96 14.41 21.19 -1.88
CA LYS A 96 13.83 21.85 -3.05
C LYS A 96 13.85 23.38 -2.97
N LYS A 97 13.83 23.95 -1.76
CA LYS A 97 13.93 25.41 -1.55
C LYS A 97 15.37 25.92 -1.54
N ALA A 98 16.32 25.05 -1.22
CA ALA A 98 17.73 25.40 -1.09
C ALA A 98 18.50 25.32 -2.42
N GLY A 99 17.96 24.61 -3.42
CA GLY A 99 18.43 24.62 -4.81
C GLY A 99 17.56 25.49 -5.70
#